data_AF-A0A523HRR0-F1
#
_entry.id   AF-A0A523HRR0-F1
#
_cell.length_a   1.000
_cell.length_b   1.000
_cell.length_c   1.000
_cell.angle_alpha   90.00
_cell.angle_beta   90.00
_cell.angle_gamma   90.00
#
_symmetry.space_group_name_H-M   'P 1'
#
loop_
_entity.id
_entity.type
_entity.pdbx_description
1 polymer ?
#
loop_
_entity_poly.entity_id
_entity_poly.type
_entity_poly.pdbx_seq_one_letter_code
_entity_poly.pdbx_strand_id
1 'polypeptide(L)'
;MKEQIPVNPDMLVWARETAGLSVEATAQRMKKAIETIELWERGDGAPTYVQLEKLAYQVYKRPLALFFFPEPPQEETPKQSFRTLPEQEIEMMSSRMKILIRKARVMQANLAELNVEINPSERKIFKELSFDVNRSLVEMTKTIREFLGITLDKQIAWKDTDKAFKSWRERFEENGI
;
A
#
# COMPACT_ATOMS: atom_id res chain seq x y z
N MET A 1 -13.14 29.11 5.69
CA MET A 1 -13.43 29.36 7.12
C MET A 1 -12.13 29.61 7.86
N LYS A 2 -12.09 30.62 8.75
CA LYS A 2 -10.90 30.97 9.55
C LYS A 2 -10.94 30.38 10.97
N GLU A 3 -12.04 29.77 11.37
CA GLU A 3 -12.19 29.16 12.69
C GLU A 3 -11.39 27.85 12.76
N GLN A 4 -10.80 27.64 13.94
CA GLN A 4 -10.16 26.38 14.30
C GLN A 4 -11.24 25.32 14.50
N ILE A 5 -10.94 24.08 14.11
CA ILE A 5 -11.85 22.96 14.26
C ILE A 5 -11.27 21.98 15.28
N PRO A 6 -12.04 21.55 16.30
CA PRO A 6 -11.56 20.56 17.24
C PRO A 6 -11.28 19.26 16.49
N VAL A 7 -10.07 18.75 16.65
CA VAL A 7 -9.60 17.48 16.11
C VAL A 7 -8.88 16.73 17.21
N ASN A 8 -8.84 15.42 17.09
CA ASN A 8 -8.09 14.60 18.01
C ASN A 8 -6.57 14.72 17.70
N PRO A 9 -5.73 15.20 18.64
CA PRO A 9 -4.28 15.30 18.43
C PRO A 9 -3.63 13.95 18.12
N ASP A 10 -4.11 12.87 18.74
CA ASP A 10 -3.60 11.51 18.51
C ASP A 10 -3.83 11.07 17.06
N MET A 11 -4.94 11.50 16.45
CA MET A 11 -5.21 11.25 15.03
C MET A 11 -4.24 11.99 14.11
N LEU A 12 -3.76 13.18 14.49
CA LEU A 12 -2.77 13.92 13.73
C LEU A 12 -1.40 13.23 13.78
N VAL A 13 -0.97 12.82 14.97
CA VAL A 13 0.27 12.05 15.19
C VAL A 13 0.22 10.76 14.40
N TRP A 14 -0.84 9.97 14.57
CA TRP A 14 -1.04 8.71 13.85
C TRP A 14 -0.99 8.91 12.33
N ALA A 15 -1.68 9.92 11.79
CA ALA A 15 -1.71 10.16 10.35
C ALA A 15 -0.33 10.53 9.81
N ARG A 16 0.45 11.33 10.55
CA ARG A 16 1.82 11.72 10.19
C ARG A 16 2.76 10.52 10.19
N GLU A 17 2.78 9.75 11.28
CA GLU A 17 3.70 8.63 11.46
C GLU A 17 3.42 7.50 10.48
N THR A 18 2.14 7.15 10.29
CA THR A 18 1.74 6.14 9.30
C THR A 18 1.94 6.61 7.85
N ALA A 19 1.99 7.92 7.59
CA ALA A 19 2.46 8.45 6.31
C ALA A 19 3.99 8.42 6.18
N GLY A 20 4.73 8.09 7.25
CA GLY A 20 6.19 8.10 7.30
C GLY A 20 6.76 9.50 7.09
N LEU A 21 6.17 10.50 7.75
CA LEU A 21 6.61 11.88 7.69
C LEU A 21 7.16 12.32 9.06
N SER A 22 8.24 13.11 9.02
CA SER A 22 8.67 13.85 10.20
C SER A 22 7.81 15.10 10.40
N VAL A 23 7.92 15.72 11.58
CA VAL A 23 7.22 16.97 11.89
C VAL A 23 7.69 18.08 10.94
N GLU A 24 8.99 18.14 10.66
CA GLU A 24 9.62 19.12 9.76
C GLU A 24 9.13 18.95 8.31
N ALA A 25 9.05 17.71 7.82
CA ALA A 25 8.53 17.44 6.48
C ALA A 25 7.06 17.86 6.35
N THR A 26 6.27 17.67 7.42
CA THR A 26 4.87 18.09 7.49
C THR A 26 4.77 19.61 7.51
N ALA A 27 5.54 20.29 8.36
CA ALA A 27 5.61 21.74 8.47
C ALA A 27 5.99 22.39 7.12
N GLN A 28 6.99 21.83 6.43
CA GLN A 28 7.41 22.28 5.11
C GLN A 28 6.27 22.17 4.07
N ARG A 29 5.56 21.04 4.03
CA ARG A 29 4.40 20.83 3.13
C ARG A 29 3.24 21.76 3.47
N MET A 30 3.04 22.03 4.75
CA MET A 30 2.02 22.95 5.24
C MET A 30 2.40 24.42 5.04
N LYS A 31 3.68 24.73 4.79
CA LYS A 31 4.25 26.09 4.80
C LYS A 31 3.98 26.78 6.14
N LYS A 32 4.27 26.07 7.23
CA LYS A 32 4.08 26.50 8.62
C LYS A 32 5.37 26.28 9.40
N ALA A 33 5.47 26.93 10.56
CA ALA A 33 6.56 26.69 11.49
C ALA A 33 6.42 25.28 12.11
N ILE A 34 7.53 24.66 12.49
CA ILE A 34 7.55 23.30 13.07
C ILE A 34 6.70 23.29 14.35
N GLU A 35 6.86 24.33 15.16
CA GLU A 35 6.16 24.55 16.42
C GLU A 35 4.65 24.60 16.23
N THR A 36 4.16 25.04 15.06
CA THR A 36 2.72 25.04 14.75
C THR A 36 2.20 23.60 14.63
N ILE A 37 2.95 22.71 14.00
CA ILE A 37 2.55 21.31 13.84
C ILE A 37 2.60 20.62 15.21
N GLU A 38 3.66 20.85 15.98
CA GLU A 38 3.78 20.29 17.33
C GLU A 38 2.67 20.79 18.27
N LEU A 39 2.29 22.07 18.20
CA LEU A 39 1.16 22.60 18.96
C LEU A 39 -0.14 21.86 18.64
N TRP A 40 -0.39 21.54 17.37
CA TRP A 40 -1.55 20.76 16.97
C TRP A 40 -1.48 19.31 17.47
N GLU A 41 -0.31 18.69 17.39
CA GLU A 41 -0.11 17.30 17.83
C GLU A 41 -0.12 17.13 19.36
N ARG A 42 0.15 18.20 20.13
CA ARG A 42 -0.01 18.22 21.60
C ARG A 42 -1.42 18.56 22.06
N GLY A 43 -2.28 19.08 21.18
CA GLY A 43 -3.61 19.58 21.54
C GLY A 43 -3.63 20.99 22.16
N ASP A 44 -2.49 21.68 22.20
CA ASP A 44 -2.38 23.08 22.65
C ASP A 44 -2.91 24.08 21.60
N GLY A 45 -3.35 23.59 20.44
CA GLY A 45 -4.00 24.34 19.39
C GLY A 45 -4.63 23.41 18.36
N ALA A 46 -5.31 23.98 17.38
CA ALA A 46 -5.96 23.21 16.33
C ALA A 46 -5.81 23.85 14.94
N PRO A 47 -5.77 23.04 13.86
CA PRO A 47 -5.83 23.55 12.51
C PRO A 47 -7.20 24.17 12.22
N THR A 48 -7.27 25.04 11.22
CA THR A 48 -8.56 25.41 10.61
C THR A 48 -9.07 24.27 9.73
N TYR A 49 -10.36 24.26 9.40
CA TYR A 49 -10.93 23.25 8.51
C TYR A 49 -10.17 23.10 7.17
N VAL A 50 -9.77 24.23 6.56
CA VAL A 50 -9.00 24.22 5.30
C VAL A 50 -7.58 23.66 5.50
N GLN A 51 -6.97 23.90 6.66
CA GLN A 51 -5.68 23.31 7.00
C GLN A 51 -5.81 21.81 7.24
N LEU A 52 -6.87 21.38 7.90
CA LEU A 52 -7.16 19.96 8.12
C LEU A 52 -7.43 19.22 6.80
N GLU A 53 -8.21 19.81 5.88
CA GLU A 53 -8.40 19.26 4.53
C GLU A 53 -7.08 19.11 3.78
N LYS A 54 -6.20 20.12 3.88
CA LYS A 54 -4.88 20.04 3.27
C LYS A 54 -4.04 18.92 3.89
N LEU A 55 -4.02 18.80 5.22
CA LEU A 55 -3.35 17.71 5.92
C LEU A 55 -3.89 16.35 5.45
N ALA A 56 -5.21 16.16 5.50
CA ALA A 56 -5.89 14.93 5.12
C ALA A 56 -5.60 14.53 3.67
N TYR A 57 -5.94 15.39 2.71
CA TYR A 57 -5.96 15.02 1.29
C TYR A 57 -4.63 15.22 0.58
N GLN A 58 -3.78 16.14 1.01
CA GLN A 58 -2.53 16.47 0.30
C GLN A 58 -1.30 15.90 1.01
N VAL A 59 -1.27 15.94 2.34
CA VAL A 59 -0.08 15.54 3.11
C VAL A 59 -0.11 14.07 3.50
N TYR A 60 -1.17 13.63 4.18
CA TYR A 60 -1.28 12.29 4.79
C TYR A 60 -2.01 11.27 3.91
N LYS A 61 -2.79 11.74 2.93
CA LYS A 61 -3.62 10.90 2.05
C LYS A 61 -4.59 10.01 2.84
N ARG A 62 -5.32 10.65 3.76
CA ARG A 62 -6.33 10.04 4.64
C ARG A 62 -7.70 10.69 4.42
N PRO A 63 -8.82 9.95 4.60
CA PRO A 63 -10.14 10.55 4.68
C PRO A 63 -10.21 11.58 5.81
N LEU A 64 -10.82 12.73 5.54
CA LEU A 64 -10.95 13.82 6.51
C LEU A 64 -11.71 13.39 7.78
N ALA A 65 -12.72 12.54 7.62
CA ALA A 65 -13.57 12.07 8.73
C ALA A 65 -12.77 11.36 9.84
N LEU A 66 -11.62 10.74 9.52
CA LEU A 66 -10.81 10.04 10.51
C LEU A 66 -10.27 10.97 11.60
N PHE A 67 -10.00 12.24 11.29
CA PHE A 67 -9.45 13.19 12.28
C PHE A 67 -10.43 13.55 13.40
N PHE A 68 -11.69 13.11 13.29
CA PHE A 68 -12.73 13.25 14.30
C PHE A 68 -12.99 11.95 15.07
N PHE A 69 -12.20 10.90 14.84
CA PHE A 69 -12.31 9.66 15.61
C PHE A 69 -11.77 9.84 17.03
N PRO A 70 -12.36 9.14 18.02
CA PRO A 70 -11.94 9.24 19.42
C PRO A 70 -10.54 8.67 19.66
N GLU A 71 -10.09 7.73 18.81
CA GLU A 71 -8.78 7.11 18.90
C GLU A 71 -8.28 6.62 17.52
N PRO A 72 -6.96 6.48 17.33
CA PRO A 72 -6.39 5.89 16.13
C PRO A 72 -6.90 4.48 15.84
N PRO A 73 -7.36 4.18 14.61
CA PRO A 73 -7.79 2.84 14.27
C PRO A 73 -6.58 1.89 14.20
N GLN A 74 -6.82 0.61 14.50
CA GLN A 74 -5.82 -0.43 14.24
C GLN A 74 -5.65 -0.61 12.73
N GLU A 75 -4.44 -0.39 12.24
CA GLU A 75 -4.06 -0.60 10.85
C GLU A 75 -2.93 -1.63 10.79
N GLU A 76 -3.14 -2.71 10.05
CA GLU A 76 -2.07 -3.64 9.73
C GLU A 76 -0.94 -2.87 9.04
N THR A 77 0.30 -3.06 9.45
CA THR A 77 1.44 -2.37 8.82
C THR A 77 2.13 -3.29 7.80
N PRO A 78 2.86 -2.76 6.81
CA PRO A 78 3.62 -3.60 5.87
C PRO A 78 4.66 -4.49 6.57
N LYS A 79 5.04 -4.16 7.82
CA LYS A 79 5.91 -4.97 8.69
C LYS A 79 5.44 -6.42 8.81
N GLN A 80 4.13 -6.68 8.72
CA GLN A 80 3.55 -8.03 8.85
C GLN A 80 3.64 -8.87 7.56
N SER A 81 3.76 -8.23 6.38
CA SER A 81 3.66 -8.93 5.08
C SER A 81 5.03 -9.26 4.46
N PHE A 82 6.06 -8.45 4.73
CA PHE A 82 7.39 -8.67 4.17
C PHE A 82 8.25 -9.54 5.08
N ARG A 83 8.00 -10.86 5.05
CA ARG A 83 8.68 -11.87 5.89
C ARG A 83 10.21 -11.95 5.70
N THR A 84 10.76 -11.21 4.74
CA THR A 84 12.19 -11.18 4.40
C THR A 84 12.84 -9.80 4.49
N LEU A 85 12.07 -8.72 4.67
CA LEU A 85 12.63 -7.37 4.79
C LEU A 85 12.90 -7.04 6.26
N PRO A 86 14.11 -6.61 6.63
CA PRO A 86 14.39 -6.09 7.96
C PRO A 86 13.48 -4.92 8.32
N GLU A 87 13.10 -4.80 9.59
CA GLU A 87 12.22 -3.71 10.05
C GLU A 87 12.79 -2.33 9.73
N GLN A 88 14.12 -2.18 9.78
CA GLN A 88 14.78 -0.92 9.44
C GLN A 88 14.50 -0.48 8.00
N GLU A 89 14.45 -1.42 7.04
CA GLU A 89 14.16 -1.08 5.64
C GLU A 89 12.71 -0.62 5.46
N ILE A 90 11.79 -1.19 6.22
CA ILE A 90 10.37 -0.79 6.21
C ILE A 90 10.20 0.60 6.83
N GLU A 91 10.99 0.94 7.82
CA GLU A 91 10.99 2.28 8.43
C GLU A 91 11.55 3.33 7.48
N MET A 92 12.68 3.03 6.83
CA MET A 92 13.34 3.87 5.81
C MET A 92 12.53 4.03 4.51
N MET A 93 11.47 3.23 4.35
CA MET A 93 10.59 3.32 3.20
C MET A 93 10.04 4.74 3.02
N SER A 94 10.19 5.29 1.81
CA SER A 94 9.70 6.63 1.50
C SER A 94 8.19 6.77 1.76
N SER A 95 7.76 7.97 2.16
CA SER A 95 6.35 8.28 2.41
C SER A 95 5.45 7.93 1.21
N ARG A 96 5.96 8.16 -0.01
CA ARG A 96 5.26 7.82 -1.26
C ARG A 96 5.00 6.31 -1.35
N MET A 97 5.99 5.49 -1.02
CA MET A 97 5.84 4.04 -1.06
C MET A 97 4.84 3.55 0.01
N LYS A 98 4.91 4.08 1.23
CA LYS A 98 3.92 3.76 2.29
C LYS A 98 2.48 4.06 1.85
N ILE A 99 2.26 5.19 1.18
CA ILE A 99 0.96 5.57 0.61
C ILE A 99 0.53 4.60 -0.50
N LEU A 100 1.45 4.20 -1.39
CA LEU A 100 1.14 3.25 -2.47
C LEU A 100 0.76 1.87 -1.93
N ILE A 101 1.46 1.37 -0.90
CA ILE A 101 1.12 0.10 -0.26
C ILE A 101 -0.27 0.15 0.36
N ARG A 102 -0.60 1.23 1.09
CA ARG A 102 -1.95 1.41 1.64
C ARG A 102 -3.01 1.41 0.55
N LYS A 103 -2.77 2.12 -0.56
CA LYS A 103 -3.67 2.13 -1.71
C LYS A 103 -3.87 0.73 -2.29
N ALA A 104 -2.79 -0.05 -2.44
CA ALA A 104 -2.86 -1.42 -2.91
C ALA A 104 -3.68 -2.31 -1.97
N ARG A 105 -3.53 -2.16 -0.65
CA ARG A 105 -4.33 -2.90 0.34
C ARG A 105 -5.81 -2.55 0.29
N VAL A 106 -6.15 -1.27 0.15
CA VAL A 106 -7.56 -0.86 -0.05
C VAL A 106 -8.12 -1.48 -1.34
N MET A 107 -7.34 -1.51 -2.42
CA MET A 107 -7.75 -2.19 -3.66
C MET A 107 -7.97 -3.69 -3.45
N GLN A 108 -7.08 -4.35 -2.71
CA GLN A 108 -7.23 -5.78 -2.37
C GLN A 108 -8.48 -6.04 -1.54
N ALA A 109 -8.73 -5.23 -0.50
CA ALA A 109 -9.93 -5.34 0.33
C ALA A 109 -11.21 -5.16 -0.50
N ASN A 110 -11.24 -4.12 -1.34
CA ASN A 110 -12.37 -3.87 -2.24
C ASN A 110 -12.58 -5.05 -3.21
N LEU A 111 -11.52 -5.61 -3.78
CA LEU A 111 -11.62 -6.77 -4.67
C LEU A 111 -12.11 -8.01 -3.94
N ALA A 112 -11.67 -8.24 -2.71
CA ALA A 112 -12.14 -9.34 -1.89
C ALA A 112 -13.64 -9.18 -1.58
N GLU A 113 -14.07 -7.99 -1.16
CA GLU A 113 -15.48 -7.69 -0.87
C GLU A 113 -16.37 -7.84 -2.11
N LEU A 114 -15.95 -7.27 -3.25
CA LEU A 114 -16.70 -7.37 -4.52
C LEU A 114 -16.87 -8.81 -5.01
N ASN A 115 -15.93 -9.69 -4.68
CA ASN A 115 -15.97 -11.11 -5.07
C ASN A 115 -16.38 -12.04 -3.90
N VAL A 116 -16.95 -11.50 -2.82
CA VAL A 116 -17.45 -12.26 -1.66
C VAL A 116 -16.36 -13.17 -1.07
N GLU A 117 -15.15 -12.63 -0.94
CA GLU A 117 -13.93 -13.31 -0.47
C GLU A 117 -13.50 -14.54 -1.31
N ILE A 118 -14.03 -14.67 -2.53
CA ILE A 118 -13.69 -15.75 -3.45
C ILE A 118 -12.81 -15.19 -4.58
N ASN A 119 -11.77 -15.94 -4.94
CA ASN A 119 -10.99 -15.63 -6.14
C ASN A 119 -11.85 -15.93 -7.40
N PRO A 120 -12.21 -14.91 -8.19
CA PRO A 120 -13.16 -15.04 -9.29
C PRO A 120 -12.58 -15.74 -10.53
N SER A 121 -11.26 -15.95 -10.58
CA SER A 121 -10.63 -16.59 -11.73
C SER A 121 -11.13 -18.03 -11.89
N GLU A 122 -11.49 -18.39 -13.13
CA GLU A 122 -11.87 -19.75 -13.50
C GLU A 122 -10.71 -20.72 -13.23
N ARG A 123 -9.49 -20.27 -13.56
CA ARG A 123 -8.27 -21.04 -13.40
C ARG A 123 -7.48 -20.57 -12.20
N LYS A 124 -6.93 -21.53 -11.46
CA LYS A 124 -6.14 -21.26 -10.24
C LYS A 124 -4.90 -22.13 -10.31
N ILE A 125 -3.80 -21.55 -10.79
CA ILE A 125 -2.54 -22.28 -11.00
C ILE A 125 -2.07 -23.02 -9.74
N PHE A 126 -2.28 -22.44 -8.55
CA PHE A 126 -1.94 -23.05 -7.26
C PHE A 126 -2.85 -24.20 -6.82
N LYS A 127 -3.98 -24.43 -7.51
CA LYS A 127 -4.85 -25.59 -7.30
C LYS A 127 -4.69 -26.63 -8.41
N GLU A 128 -4.48 -26.18 -9.64
CA GLU A 128 -4.36 -27.05 -10.82
C GLU A 128 -2.97 -27.66 -10.98
N LEU A 129 -1.92 -26.95 -10.57
CA LEU A 129 -0.56 -27.49 -10.60
C LEU A 129 -0.16 -27.98 -9.22
N SER A 130 0.12 -29.27 -9.13
CA SER A 130 0.73 -29.92 -7.98
C SER A 130 1.95 -30.72 -8.45
N PHE A 131 3.04 -30.61 -7.72
CA PHE A 131 4.31 -31.26 -8.04
C PHE A 131 4.76 -32.13 -6.86
N ASP A 132 5.22 -33.34 -7.17
CA ASP A 132 5.93 -34.18 -6.19
C ASP A 132 7.30 -33.57 -5.88
N VAL A 133 7.75 -33.72 -4.64
CA VAL A 133 9.06 -33.24 -4.17
C VAL A 133 10.21 -33.83 -4.98
N ASN A 134 10.03 -35.03 -5.55
CA ASN A 134 11.05 -35.73 -6.33
C ASN A 134 11.05 -35.37 -7.82
N ARG A 135 10.12 -34.52 -8.28
CA ARG A 135 10.03 -34.15 -9.70
C ARG A 135 11.19 -33.23 -10.09
N SER A 136 11.70 -33.38 -11.31
CA SER A 136 12.82 -32.55 -11.76
C SER A 136 12.42 -31.08 -11.96
N LEU A 137 13.33 -30.15 -11.62
CA LEU A 137 13.12 -28.71 -11.81
C LEU A 137 12.83 -28.34 -13.28
N VAL A 138 13.46 -29.05 -14.22
CA VAL A 138 13.30 -28.81 -15.65
C VAL A 138 11.88 -29.14 -16.10
N GLU A 139 11.34 -30.27 -15.67
CA GLU A 139 9.96 -30.67 -15.99
C GLU A 139 8.94 -29.75 -15.32
N MET A 140 9.14 -29.38 -14.05
CA MET A 140 8.26 -28.44 -13.36
C MET A 140 8.20 -27.09 -14.08
N THR A 141 9.37 -26.54 -14.44
CA THR A 141 9.46 -25.27 -15.15
C THR A 141 8.79 -25.34 -16.52
N LYS A 142 8.95 -26.46 -17.24
CA LYS A 142 8.29 -26.69 -18.53
C LYS A 142 6.77 -26.70 -18.38
N THR A 143 6.24 -27.47 -17.42
CA THR A 143 4.80 -27.54 -17.14
C THR A 143 4.23 -26.17 -16.73
N ILE A 144 4.90 -25.41 -15.87
CA ILE A 144 4.45 -24.07 -15.47
C ILE A 144 4.41 -23.12 -16.67
N ARG A 145 5.45 -23.13 -17.53
CA ARG A 145 5.50 -22.29 -18.73
C ARG A 145 4.41 -22.63 -19.74
N GLU A 146 4.16 -23.92 -19.95
CA GLU A 146 3.06 -24.41 -20.78
C GLU A 146 1.71 -23.95 -20.24
N PHE A 147 1.50 -24.06 -18.93
CA PHE A 147 0.28 -23.61 -18.25
C PHE A 147 0.04 -22.10 -18.41
N LEU A 148 1.09 -21.28 -18.27
CA LEU A 148 1.03 -19.82 -18.40
C LEU A 148 1.06 -19.34 -19.87
N GLY A 149 1.32 -20.24 -20.84
CA GLY A 149 1.40 -19.90 -22.26
C GLY A 149 2.61 -19.04 -22.66
N ILE A 150 3.64 -18.95 -21.79
CA ILE A 150 4.88 -18.18 -22.02
C ILE A 150 6.02 -19.14 -22.35
N THR A 151 6.35 -19.23 -23.64
CA THR A 151 7.54 -19.94 -24.11
C THR A 151 8.80 -19.09 -23.94
N LEU A 152 9.98 -19.72 -23.99
CA LEU A 152 11.26 -19.01 -23.98
C LEU A 152 11.37 -18.02 -25.14
N ASP A 153 10.94 -18.40 -26.34
CA ASP A 153 10.98 -17.53 -27.51
C ASP A 153 10.11 -16.27 -27.32
N LYS A 154 8.91 -16.41 -26.74
CA LYS A 154 8.05 -15.27 -26.39
C LYS A 154 8.70 -14.35 -25.37
N GLN A 155 9.34 -14.93 -24.35
CA GLN A 155 10.04 -14.18 -23.31
C GLN A 155 11.24 -13.41 -23.88
N ILE A 156 12.05 -14.04 -24.72
CA ILE A 156 13.23 -13.43 -25.36
C ILE A 156 12.81 -12.32 -26.34
N ALA A 157 11.65 -12.45 -26.98
CA ALA A 157 11.12 -11.44 -27.90
C ALA A 157 10.57 -10.18 -27.21
N TRP A 158 10.51 -10.12 -25.88
CA TRP A 158 10.10 -8.90 -25.18
C TRP A 158 11.18 -7.82 -25.27
N LYS A 159 10.76 -6.62 -25.68
CA LYS A 159 11.67 -5.52 -26.00
C LYS A 159 12.37 -4.92 -24.77
N ASP A 160 11.68 -4.92 -23.63
CA ASP A 160 12.11 -4.25 -22.41
C ASP A 160 11.48 -4.90 -21.17
N THR A 161 12.02 -4.51 -20.01
CA THR A 161 11.61 -5.00 -18.70
C THR A 161 10.16 -4.65 -18.36
N ASP A 162 9.65 -3.50 -18.81
CA ASP A 162 8.28 -3.06 -18.53
C ASP A 162 7.26 -3.95 -19.24
N LYS A 163 7.52 -4.25 -20.53
CA LYS A 163 6.70 -5.17 -21.31
C LYS A 163 6.78 -6.59 -20.76
N ALA A 164 7.96 -7.03 -20.33
CA ALA A 164 8.14 -8.33 -19.70
C ALA A 164 7.32 -8.44 -18.39
N PHE A 165 7.41 -7.44 -17.52
CA PHE A 165 6.68 -7.39 -16.26
C PHE A 165 5.17 -7.38 -16.49
N LYS A 166 4.68 -6.53 -17.39
CA LYS A 166 3.25 -6.47 -17.74
C LYS A 166 2.74 -7.82 -18.27
N SER A 167 3.51 -8.44 -19.17
CA SER A 167 3.13 -9.73 -19.76
C SER A 167 3.07 -10.86 -18.72
N TRP A 168 4.05 -10.93 -17.80
CA TRP A 168 4.00 -11.89 -16.70
C TRP A 168 2.80 -11.64 -15.78
N ARG A 169 2.58 -10.38 -15.40
CA ARG A 169 1.47 -10.01 -14.51
C ARG A 169 0.13 -10.42 -15.09
N GLU A 170 -0.13 -10.08 -16.36
CA GLU A 170 -1.37 -10.47 -17.06
C GLU A 170 -1.56 -11.98 -17.08
N ARG A 171 -0.51 -12.77 -17.36
CA ARG A 171 -0.62 -14.24 -17.35
C ARG A 171 -0.86 -14.82 -15.97
N PHE A 172 -0.30 -14.22 -14.93
CA PHE A 172 -0.57 -14.64 -13.56
C PHE A 172 -2.01 -14.30 -13.15
N GLU A 173 -2.48 -13.09 -13.46
CA GLU A 173 -3.86 -12.63 -13.19
C GLU A 173 -4.90 -13.54 -13.89
N GLU A 174 -4.70 -13.86 -15.17
CA GLU A 174 -5.55 -14.79 -15.94
C GLU A 174 -5.59 -16.22 -15.36
N ASN A 175 -4.58 -16.59 -14.56
CA ASN A 175 -4.44 -17.91 -13.95
C ASN A 175 -4.64 -17.88 -12.43
N GLY A 176 -5.33 -16.84 -11.94
CA GLY A 176 -5.84 -16.74 -10.59
C GLY A 176 -4.82 -16.32 -9.54
N ILE A 177 -3.71 -15.69 -9.91
CA ILE A 177 -2.79 -15.04 -8.96
C ILE A 177 -3.06 -13.55 -8.89
#